data_AF-A0A8R1I267-F1
#
_entry.id   AF-A0A8R1I267-F1
#
_cell.length_a   1.000
_cell.length_b   1.000
_cell.length_c   1.000
_cell.angle_alpha   90.00
_cell.angle_beta   90.00
_cell.angle_gamma   90.00
#
_symmetry.space_group_name_H-M   'P 1'
#
loop_
_entity.id
_entity.type
_entity.pdbx_description
1 polymer ?
#
loop_
_entity_poly.entity_id
_entity_poly.type
_entity_poly.pdbx_seq_one_letter_code
_entity_poly.pdbx_strand_id
1 'polypeptide(L)'
;MKILPKVFDTPAFKGTEYDTATLPLSIRKYWVDQKKEISEISEKLMKLFPELQYDKILWAWHVTNTRCIFVENEEHDNVDNSDGDTIAVIPFVDMLNHDPIKFQGVALHEKLNGRYVVQAKRQIMGGEQVFVCYGPHDNTRLLVEYGFTLPENLNTKVLIPQEVLITLAKIAGIEVTKEHERVLTEVGLPSHLYATDEGPSWSLKNNVRVMLLEHWQMANGRWKKIIYSHDPIEDDVAAKIDEKLKIMLKELREGVAEKTKKMPSEVQWMWEEQVKVCDAAIAHFDKNVE
;
A
#
# COMPACT_ATOMS: atom_id res chain seq x y z
N MET A 1 -9.01 -29.20 -9.55
CA MET A 1 -9.84 -28.35 -8.66
C MET A 1 -10.17 -28.95 -7.29
N LYS A 2 -10.18 -30.29 -7.06
CA LYS A 2 -10.58 -30.86 -5.74
C LYS A 2 -9.76 -30.38 -4.52
N ILE A 3 -8.59 -29.82 -4.76
CA ILE A 3 -7.64 -29.33 -3.74
C ILE A 3 -7.81 -27.84 -3.42
N LEU A 4 -8.58 -27.09 -4.22
CA LEU A 4 -8.78 -25.66 -3.99
C LEU A 4 -9.64 -25.40 -2.75
N PRO A 5 -9.44 -24.28 -2.05
CA PRO A 5 -10.31 -23.87 -0.96
C PRO A 5 -11.76 -23.78 -1.42
N LYS A 6 -12.68 -24.17 -0.54
CA LYS A 6 -14.13 -24.01 -0.78
C LYS A 6 -14.66 -22.70 -0.22
N VAL A 7 -13.93 -22.09 0.70
CA VAL A 7 -14.28 -20.87 1.42
C VAL A 7 -13.05 -19.99 1.57
N PHE A 8 -13.29 -18.70 1.71
CA PHE A 8 -12.25 -17.68 1.91
C PHE A 8 -12.60 -16.80 3.11
N ASP A 9 -11.57 -16.16 3.66
CA ASP A 9 -11.69 -15.29 4.84
C ASP A 9 -11.63 -13.79 4.50
N THR A 10 -11.71 -13.46 3.21
CA THR A 10 -11.88 -12.07 2.76
C THR A 10 -13.23 -11.53 3.24
N PRO A 11 -13.32 -10.22 3.56
CA PRO A 11 -14.59 -9.62 3.95
C PRO A 11 -15.67 -9.76 2.88
N ALA A 12 -15.31 -9.67 1.59
CA ALA A 12 -16.24 -9.87 0.47
C ALA A 12 -16.86 -11.26 0.45
N PHE A 13 -16.07 -12.33 0.68
CA PHE A 13 -16.60 -13.69 0.73
C PHE A 13 -17.46 -13.95 1.98
N LYS A 14 -17.13 -13.31 3.10
CA LYS A 14 -17.90 -13.39 4.35
C LYS A 14 -19.18 -12.53 4.35
N GLY A 15 -19.41 -11.72 3.33
CA GLY A 15 -20.51 -10.76 3.31
C GLY A 15 -20.36 -9.65 4.36
N THR A 16 -19.13 -9.34 4.76
CA THR A 16 -18.83 -8.25 5.69
C THR A 16 -18.86 -6.92 4.96
N GLU A 17 -19.59 -5.96 5.50
CA GLU A 17 -19.79 -4.64 4.92
C GLU A 17 -19.15 -3.58 5.81
N TYR A 18 -18.12 -2.91 5.30
CA TYR A 18 -17.52 -1.74 5.95
C TYR A 18 -18.09 -0.46 5.34
N ASP A 19 -18.45 0.48 6.22
CA ASP A 19 -18.67 1.87 5.82
C ASP A 19 -17.34 2.48 5.35
N THR A 20 -17.29 2.89 4.09
CA THR A 20 -16.12 3.54 3.50
C THR A 20 -15.65 4.76 4.30
N ALA A 21 -16.55 5.47 5.00
CA ALA A 21 -16.21 6.63 5.79
C ALA A 21 -15.41 6.27 7.06
N THR A 22 -15.55 5.04 7.56
CA THR A 22 -14.84 4.55 8.76
C THR A 22 -13.50 3.90 8.42
N LEU A 23 -13.25 3.55 7.16
CA LEU A 23 -11.99 2.96 6.73
C LEU A 23 -10.87 4.01 6.57
N PRO A 24 -9.60 3.65 6.83
CA PRO A 24 -8.48 4.48 6.47
C PRO A 24 -8.36 4.69 4.95
N LEU A 25 -7.82 5.84 4.53
CA LEU A 25 -7.75 6.19 3.10
C LEU A 25 -6.94 5.19 2.26
N SER A 26 -5.92 4.57 2.85
CA SER A 26 -5.06 3.58 2.20
C SER A 26 -5.84 2.36 1.69
N ILE A 27 -6.94 1.99 2.35
CA ILE A 27 -7.72 0.80 2.00
C ILE A 27 -9.03 1.11 1.26
N ARG A 28 -9.57 2.33 1.39
CA ARG A 28 -10.85 2.71 0.75
C ARG A 28 -10.87 2.39 -0.74
N LYS A 29 -9.77 2.69 -1.45
CA LYS A 29 -9.67 2.43 -2.88
C LYS A 29 -9.79 0.93 -3.18
N TYR A 30 -8.97 0.09 -2.54
CA TYR A 30 -9.03 -1.37 -2.73
C TYR A 30 -10.42 -1.93 -2.40
N TRP A 31 -11.03 -1.47 -1.29
CA TRP A 31 -12.36 -1.90 -0.90
C TRP A 31 -13.43 -1.57 -1.94
N VAL A 32 -13.42 -0.33 -2.45
CA VAL A 32 -14.39 0.14 -3.44
C VAL A 32 -14.16 -0.54 -4.79
N ASP A 33 -12.91 -0.62 -5.24
CA ASP A 33 -12.55 -1.22 -6.53
C ASP A 33 -12.90 -2.72 -6.55
N GLN A 34 -12.56 -3.46 -5.49
CA GLN A 34 -12.89 -4.89 -5.38
C GLN A 34 -14.40 -5.14 -5.48
N LYS A 35 -15.22 -4.36 -4.75
CA LYS A 35 -16.68 -4.52 -4.82
C LYS A 35 -17.23 -4.21 -6.19
N LYS A 36 -16.73 -3.14 -6.80
CA LYS A 36 -17.12 -2.74 -8.15
C LYS A 36 -16.77 -3.86 -9.14
N GLU A 37 -15.56 -4.39 -9.07
CA GLU A 37 -15.10 -5.48 -9.94
C GLU A 37 -15.98 -6.73 -9.79
N ILE A 38 -16.21 -7.20 -8.56
CA ILE A 38 -17.06 -8.37 -8.28
C ILE A 38 -18.49 -8.14 -8.81
N SER A 39 -19.05 -6.94 -8.64
CA SER A 39 -20.39 -6.61 -9.17
C SER A 39 -20.40 -6.66 -10.70
N GLU A 40 -19.47 -5.96 -11.35
CA GLU A 40 -19.41 -5.84 -12.80
C GLU A 40 -19.16 -7.19 -13.48
N ILE A 41 -18.24 -8.00 -12.95
CA ILE A 41 -17.98 -9.33 -13.51
C ILE A 41 -19.17 -10.26 -13.31
N SER A 42 -19.85 -10.17 -12.15
CA SER A 42 -21.04 -10.98 -11.89
C SER A 42 -22.18 -10.63 -12.84
N GLU A 43 -22.47 -9.34 -13.01
CA GLU A 43 -23.48 -8.86 -13.95
C GLU A 43 -23.20 -9.29 -15.40
N LYS A 44 -21.96 -9.13 -15.85
CA LYS A 44 -21.54 -9.54 -17.21
C LYS A 44 -21.68 -11.05 -17.40
N LEU A 45 -21.18 -11.85 -16.46
CA LEU A 45 -21.22 -13.32 -16.58
C LEU A 45 -22.63 -13.87 -16.49
N MET A 46 -23.46 -13.38 -15.56
CA MET A 46 -24.85 -13.83 -15.44
C MET A 46 -25.71 -13.42 -16.65
N LYS A 47 -25.37 -12.31 -17.33
CA LYS A 47 -26.02 -11.93 -18.59
C LYS A 47 -25.67 -12.87 -19.75
N LEU A 48 -24.41 -13.34 -19.81
CA LEU A 48 -23.94 -14.24 -20.85
C LEU A 48 -24.28 -15.71 -20.57
N PHE A 49 -24.31 -16.09 -19.30
CA PHE A 49 -24.53 -17.45 -18.80
C PHE A 49 -25.58 -17.41 -17.68
N PRO A 50 -26.89 -17.33 -18.00
CA PRO A 50 -27.96 -17.16 -17.02
C PRO A 50 -28.10 -18.29 -15.99
N GLU A 51 -27.53 -19.46 -16.27
CA GLU A 51 -27.46 -20.59 -15.36
C GLU A 51 -26.43 -20.43 -14.24
N LEU A 52 -25.50 -19.46 -14.38
CA LEU A 52 -24.41 -19.26 -13.44
C LEU A 52 -24.93 -18.59 -12.16
N GLN A 53 -24.64 -19.22 -11.03
CA GLN A 53 -25.03 -18.72 -9.71
C GLN A 53 -23.96 -17.76 -9.17
N TYR A 54 -24.39 -16.72 -8.45
CA TYR A 54 -23.50 -15.70 -7.88
C TYR A 54 -22.42 -16.30 -6.96
N ASP A 55 -22.77 -17.32 -6.14
CA ASP A 55 -21.82 -17.98 -5.25
C ASP A 55 -20.66 -18.66 -6.00
N LYS A 56 -20.92 -19.20 -7.19
CA LYS A 56 -19.90 -19.80 -8.06
C LYS A 56 -18.98 -18.75 -8.66
N ILE A 57 -19.55 -17.62 -9.08
CA ILE A 57 -18.77 -16.49 -9.60
C ILE A 57 -17.87 -15.93 -8.50
N LEU A 58 -18.45 -15.67 -7.33
CA LEU A 58 -17.73 -15.15 -6.17
C LEU A 58 -16.61 -16.10 -5.76
N TRP A 59 -16.87 -17.40 -5.68
CA TRP A 59 -15.84 -18.40 -5.39
C TRP A 59 -14.73 -18.41 -6.44
N ALA A 60 -15.07 -18.39 -7.73
CA ALA A 60 -14.09 -18.40 -8.81
C ALA A 60 -13.22 -17.13 -8.81
N TRP A 61 -13.83 -15.96 -8.58
CA TRP A 61 -13.12 -14.70 -8.42
C TRP A 61 -12.12 -14.77 -7.26
N HIS A 62 -12.52 -15.32 -6.10
CA HIS A 62 -11.62 -15.47 -4.96
C HIS A 62 -10.50 -16.48 -5.20
N VAL A 63 -10.79 -17.61 -5.89
CA VAL A 63 -9.73 -18.55 -6.31
C VAL A 63 -8.69 -17.82 -7.14
N THR A 64 -9.09 -17.01 -8.11
CA THR A 64 -8.16 -16.26 -8.95
C THR A 64 -7.43 -15.19 -8.14
N ASN A 65 -8.15 -14.27 -7.52
CA ASN A 65 -7.58 -13.06 -6.92
C ASN A 65 -6.65 -13.35 -5.72
N THR A 66 -6.95 -14.37 -4.92
CA THR A 66 -6.13 -14.73 -3.75
C THR A 66 -4.87 -15.53 -4.10
N ARG A 67 -4.74 -16.01 -5.35
CA ARG A 67 -3.72 -17.01 -5.76
C ARG A 67 -3.00 -16.68 -7.05
N CYS A 68 -3.48 -15.71 -7.81
CA CYS A 68 -2.84 -15.33 -9.05
C CYS A 68 -1.48 -14.71 -8.76
N ILE A 69 -0.57 -14.92 -9.70
CA ILE A 69 0.76 -14.35 -9.69
C ILE A 69 0.98 -13.65 -11.01
N PHE A 70 1.82 -12.61 -10.97
CA PHE A 70 2.19 -11.91 -12.18
C PHE A 70 3.06 -12.80 -13.07
N VAL A 71 2.62 -12.98 -14.31
CA VAL A 71 3.35 -13.68 -15.37
C VAL A 71 3.10 -12.90 -16.65
N GLU A 72 4.15 -12.45 -17.31
CA GLU A 72 4.01 -11.87 -18.65
C GLU A 72 3.62 -12.98 -19.62
N ASN A 73 2.35 -13.01 -20.03
CA ASN A 73 1.86 -13.91 -21.06
C ASN A 73 2.09 -13.28 -22.44
N GLU A 74 2.21 -14.13 -23.46
CA GLU A 74 2.17 -13.68 -24.84
C GLU A 74 0.75 -13.25 -25.20
N GLU A 75 0.61 -12.22 -26.05
CA GLU A 75 -0.70 -11.80 -26.54
C GLU A 75 -1.41 -12.96 -27.25
N HIS A 76 -2.71 -13.11 -26.99
CA HIS A 76 -3.51 -14.16 -27.61
C HIS A 76 -4.63 -13.54 -28.46
N ASP A 77 -4.79 -14.01 -29.70
CA ASP A 77 -5.73 -13.46 -30.69
C ASP A 77 -7.20 -13.44 -30.22
N ASN A 78 -7.56 -14.33 -29.30
CA ASN A 78 -8.92 -14.47 -28.77
C ASN A 78 -9.13 -13.79 -27.40
N VAL A 79 -8.13 -13.08 -26.87
CA VAL A 79 -8.20 -12.39 -25.57
C VAL A 79 -8.06 -10.89 -25.80
N ASP A 80 -8.77 -10.09 -25.02
CA ASP A 80 -8.55 -8.64 -24.99
C ASP A 80 -7.26 -8.35 -24.24
N ASN A 81 -6.20 -8.02 -24.97
CA ASN A 81 -4.87 -7.75 -24.43
C ASN A 81 -4.69 -6.27 -24.01
N SER A 82 -5.74 -5.43 -24.07
CA SER A 82 -5.63 -3.97 -23.87
C SER A 82 -5.16 -3.57 -22.47
N ASP A 83 -5.53 -4.33 -21.43
CA ASP A 83 -5.06 -4.16 -20.05
C ASP A 83 -3.84 -5.05 -19.72
N GLY A 84 -3.32 -5.77 -20.73
CA GLY A 84 -2.31 -6.81 -20.60
C GLY A 84 -2.88 -8.14 -20.07
N ASP A 85 -2.36 -9.26 -20.58
CA ASP A 85 -2.61 -10.59 -19.99
C ASP A 85 -1.42 -10.94 -19.09
N THR A 86 -1.53 -10.64 -17.79
CA THR A 86 -0.37 -10.63 -16.90
C THR A 86 -0.51 -11.45 -15.63
N ILE A 87 -1.55 -12.29 -15.53
CA ILE A 87 -1.75 -13.11 -14.33
C ILE A 87 -1.97 -14.59 -14.66
N ALA A 88 -1.51 -15.45 -13.77
CA ALA A 88 -1.75 -16.89 -13.84
C ALA A 88 -1.98 -17.47 -12.45
N VAL A 89 -2.81 -18.49 -12.34
CA VAL A 89 -2.86 -19.37 -11.15
C VAL A 89 -2.01 -20.58 -11.46
N ILE A 90 -0.86 -20.70 -10.79
CA ILE A 90 0.10 -21.79 -11.03
C ILE A 90 -0.08 -22.86 -9.96
N PRO A 91 -0.56 -24.07 -10.32
CA PRO A 91 -0.75 -25.15 -9.36
C PRO A 91 0.54 -25.44 -8.58
N PHE A 92 0.39 -25.79 -7.30
CA PHE A 92 1.46 -26.01 -6.31
C PHE A 92 2.15 -24.72 -5.84
N VAL A 93 2.45 -23.79 -6.73
CA VAL A 93 3.01 -22.48 -6.35
C VAL A 93 1.97 -21.69 -5.54
N ASP A 94 0.70 -21.76 -5.95
CA ASP A 94 -0.44 -21.14 -5.27
C ASP A 94 -0.76 -21.72 -3.87
N MET A 95 -0.02 -22.74 -3.44
CA MET A 95 -0.13 -23.32 -2.09
C MET A 95 0.92 -22.77 -1.13
N LEU A 96 1.90 -22.00 -1.62
CA LEU A 96 2.95 -21.40 -0.79
C LEU A 96 2.41 -20.19 -0.05
N ASN A 97 2.57 -20.16 1.27
CA ASN A 97 2.08 -19.07 2.11
C ASN A 97 3.00 -17.84 2.07
N HIS A 98 2.44 -16.70 2.44
CA HIS A 98 3.16 -15.43 2.58
C HIS A 98 3.89 -15.32 3.93
N ASP A 99 5.18 -14.97 3.90
CA ASP A 99 5.87 -14.40 5.07
C ASP A 99 6.94 -13.40 4.58
N PRO A 100 6.80 -12.09 4.79
CA PRO A 100 7.74 -11.09 4.27
C PRO A 100 9.10 -11.11 4.98
N ILE A 101 9.24 -11.81 6.12
CA ILE A 101 10.47 -11.87 6.92
C ILE A 101 11.17 -13.22 6.74
N LYS A 102 10.43 -14.32 6.76
CA LYS A 102 11.00 -15.68 6.77
C LYS A 102 11.04 -16.34 5.39
N PHE A 103 10.48 -15.71 4.35
CA PHE A 103 10.41 -16.33 3.03
C PHE A 103 11.76 -16.87 2.56
N GLN A 104 11.71 -18.10 2.03
CA GLN A 104 12.86 -18.80 1.49
C GLN A 104 12.77 -18.86 -0.03
N GLY A 105 11.56 -18.83 -0.60
CA GLY A 105 11.33 -18.96 -2.03
C GLY A 105 11.31 -17.62 -2.76
N VAL A 106 11.98 -17.55 -3.91
CA VAL A 106 11.73 -16.53 -4.93
C VAL A 106 11.06 -17.16 -6.13
N ALA A 107 9.89 -16.65 -6.44
CA ALA A 107 9.06 -17.04 -7.56
C ALA A 107 9.47 -16.22 -8.80
N LEU A 108 9.75 -16.88 -9.92
CA LEU A 108 10.13 -16.22 -11.18
C LEU A 108 9.74 -17.04 -12.41
N HIS A 109 9.42 -16.34 -13.50
CA HIS A 109 9.17 -16.96 -14.80
C HIS A 109 10.50 -17.10 -15.57
N GLU A 110 11.01 -18.34 -15.70
CA GLU A 110 12.18 -18.66 -16.54
C GLU A 110 11.76 -18.75 -18.01
N LYS A 111 11.62 -17.59 -18.67
CA LYS A 111 11.13 -17.48 -20.06
C LYS A 111 11.84 -18.41 -21.05
N LEU A 112 13.18 -18.51 -20.97
CA LEU A 112 13.98 -19.35 -21.89
C LEU A 112 13.62 -20.84 -21.80
N ASN A 113 13.15 -21.28 -20.64
CA ASN A 113 12.78 -22.67 -20.39
C ASN A 113 11.25 -22.88 -20.37
N GLY A 114 10.47 -21.83 -20.63
CA GLY A 114 9.00 -21.87 -20.63
C GLY A 114 8.39 -22.38 -19.32
N ARG A 115 9.01 -22.06 -18.17
CA ARG A 115 8.57 -22.60 -16.87
C ARG A 115 8.60 -21.56 -15.76
N TYR A 116 7.67 -21.69 -14.83
CA TYR A 116 7.69 -20.93 -13.59
C TYR A 116 8.44 -21.71 -12.51
N VAL A 117 9.34 -21.03 -11.79
CA VAL A 117 10.22 -21.66 -10.81
C VAL A 117 10.14 -20.91 -9.49
N VAL A 118 10.11 -21.67 -8.39
CA VAL A 118 10.34 -21.16 -7.05
C VAL A 118 11.69 -21.64 -6.58
N GLN A 119 12.65 -20.71 -6.47
CA GLN A 119 14.03 -21.01 -6.08
C GLN A 119 14.24 -20.72 -4.59
N ALA A 120 14.83 -21.67 -3.87
CA ALA A 120 15.19 -21.47 -2.47
C ALA A 120 16.44 -20.56 -2.36
N LYS A 121 16.37 -19.54 -1.50
CA LYS A 121 17.47 -18.61 -1.18
C LYS A 121 18.43 -19.14 -0.12
N ARG A 122 18.03 -20.20 0.57
CA ARG A 122 18.81 -20.86 1.62
C ARG A 122 18.43 -22.33 1.72
N GLN A 123 19.20 -23.07 2.51
CA GLN A 123 18.80 -24.42 2.92
C GLN A 123 17.49 -24.38 3.72
N ILE A 124 16.61 -25.34 3.42
CA ILE A 124 15.31 -25.54 4.08
C ILE A 124 15.39 -26.89 4.79
N MET A 125 15.08 -26.91 6.08
CA MET A 125 15.18 -28.13 6.88
C MET A 125 13.95 -29.04 6.65
N GLY A 126 14.14 -30.35 6.80
CA GLY A 126 13.02 -31.30 6.74
C GLY A 126 11.94 -30.95 7.78
N GLY A 127 10.68 -30.83 7.34
CA GLY A 127 9.55 -30.43 8.17
C GLY A 127 9.32 -28.92 8.29
N GLU A 128 10.21 -28.10 7.74
CA GLU A 128 10.01 -26.65 7.67
C GLU A 128 8.98 -26.28 6.59
N GLN A 129 8.08 -25.35 6.90
CA GLN A 129 7.18 -24.77 5.91
C GLN A 129 7.93 -23.82 4.96
N VAL A 130 7.65 -23.94 3.67
CA VAL A 130 8.20 -23.05 2.63
C VAL A 130 7.27 -21.86 2.45
N PHE A 131 7.83 -20.66 2.60
CA PHE A 131 7.15 -19.39 2.39
C PHE A 131 7.73 -18.63 1.19
N VAL A 132 6.87 -17.83 0.58
CA VAL A 132 7.22 -16.81 -0.43
C VAL A 132 6.79 -15.43 0.06
N CYS A 133 7.22 -14.38 -0.62
CA CYS A 133 6.70 -13.03 -0.41
C CYS A 133 5.73 -12.67 -1.55
N TYR A 134 4.46 -12.41 -1.24
CA TYR A 134 3.46 -11.99 -2.24
C TYR A 134 3.71 -10.54 -2.71
N GLY A 135 4.41 -9.77 -1.89
CA GLY A 135 4.73 -8.37 -2.13
C GLY A 135 4.73 -7.57 -0.84
N PRO A 136 5.10 -6.28 -0.89
CA PRO A 136 5.06 -5.39 0.26
C PRO A 136 3.61 -4.95 0.52
N HIS A 137 2.82 -5.82 1.13
CA HIS A 137 1.39 -5.59 1.40
C HIS A 137 1.16 -5.28 2.88
N ASP A 138 0.48 -4.17 3.16
CA ASP A 138 -0.04 -3.89 4.50
C ASP A 138 -1.18 -4.84 4.88
N ASN A 139 -1.52 -4.90 6.18
CA ASN A 139 -2.55 -5.81 6.67
C ASN A 139 -3.95 -5.52 6.13
N THR A 140 -4.23 -4.27 5.78
CA THR A 140 -5.53 -3.92 5.20
C THR A 140 -5.69 -4.53 3.81
N ARG A 141 -4.64 -4.47 2.97
CA ARG A 141 -4.61 -5.12 1.66
C ARG A 141 -4.59 -6.65 1.79
N LEU A 142 -3.81 -7.20 2.72
CA LEU A 142 -3.80 -8.65 2.97
C LEU A 142 -5.19 -9.16 3.36
N LEU A 143 -5.93 -8.41 4.18
CA LEU A 143 -7.28 -8.80 4.57
C LEU A 143 -8.25 -8.77 3.36
N VAL A 144 -8.25 -7.67 2.61
CA VAL A 144 -9.20 -7.47 1.50
C VAL A 144 -8.91 -8.43 0.34
N GLU A 145 -7.65 -8.59 -0.06
CA GLU A 145 -7.27 -9.36 -1.25
C GLU A 145 -6.98 -10.84 -0.96
N TYR A 146 -6.51 -11.17 0.25
CA TYR A 146 -6.04 -12.52 0.59
C TYR A 146 -6.75 -13.16 1.80
N GLY A 147 -7.49 -12.39 2.60
CA GLY A 147 -8.27 -12.91 3.73
C GLY A 147 -7.48 -13.17 5.00
N PHE A 148 -6.30 -12.56 5.19
CA PHE A 148 -5.53 -12.70 6.43
C PHE A 148 -4.78 -11.41 6.79
N THR A 149 -4.23 -11.36 8.01
CA THR A 149 -3.33 -10.31 8.48
C THR A 149 -2.07 -10.94 9.08
N LEU A 150 -0.99 -10.17 9.18
CA LEU A 150 0.25 -10.57 9.81
C LEU A 150 0.44 -9.85 11.14
N PRO A 151 0.94 -10.52 12.20
CA PRO A 151 1.40 -9.82 13.38
C PRO A 151 2.59 -8.93 13.02
N GLU A 152 2.59 -7.69 13.52
CA GLU A 152 3.70 -6.74 13.35
C GLU A 152 4.13 -6.54 11.88
N ASN A 153 3.16 -6.37 10.98
CA ASN A 153 3.44 -6.18 9.57
C ASN A 153 4.22 -4.88 9.30
N LEU A 154 5.47 -5.04 8.86
CA LEU A 154 6.37 -3.92 8.57
C LEU A 154 6.00 -3.17 7.28
N ASN A 155 5.16 -3.74 6.42
CA ASN A 155 4.72 -3.07 5.19
C ASN A 155 3.55 -2.10 5.42
N THR A 156 3.12 -1.90 6.67
CA THR A 156 2.08 -0.93 7.01
C THR A 156 2.53 0.48 6.63
N LYS A 157 1.62 1.22 6.00
CA LYS A 157 1.86 2.60 5.55
C LYS A 157 0.74 3.55 5.95
N VAL A 158 1.09 4.80 6.21
CA VAL A 158 0.14 5.90 6.44
C VAL A 158 0.19 6.84 5.26
N LEU A 159 -0.92 6.98 4.54
CA LEU A 159 -1.08 8.00 3.50
C LEU A 159 -1.46 9.32 4.15
N ILE A 160 -0.71 10.39 3.81
CA ILE A 160 -1.00 11.76 4.20
C ILE A 160 -1.50 12.50 2.95
N PRO A 161 -2.82 12.71 2.78
CA PRO A 161 -3.35 13.48 1.67
C PRO A 161 -2.76 14.89 1.64
N GLN A 162 -2.66 15.49 0.45
CA GLN A 162 -2.07 16.82 0.29
C GLN A 162 -2.77 17.89 1.16
N GLU A 163 -4.10 17.85 1.28
CA GLU A 163 -4.87 18.74 2.14
C GLU A 163 -4.50 18.60 3.63
N VAL A 164 -4.27 17.37 4.10
CA VAL A 164 -3.81 17.08 5.46
C VAL A 164 -2.37 17.55 5.62
N LEU A 165 -1.50 17.27 4.65
CA LEU A 165 -0.10 17.72 4.66
C LEU A 165 0.02 19.23 4.80
N ILE A 166 -0.75 19.99 3.99
CA ILE A 166 -0.78 21.45 4.04
C ILE A 166 -1.30 21.95 5.39
N THR A 167 -2.32 21.30 5.95
CA THR A 167 -2.87 21.65 7.26
C THR A 167 -1.82 21.44 8.36
N LEU A 168 -1.15 20.29 8.36
CA LEU A 168 -0.06 19.99 9.28
C LEU A 168 1.11 20.97 9.13
N ALA A 169 1.48 21.32 7.90
CA ALA A 169 2.53 22.29 7.63
C ALA A 169 2.20 23.68 8.21
N LYS A 170 0.95 24.14 8.07
CA LYS A 170 0.47 25.39 8.68
C LYS A 170 0.51 25.33 10.21
N ILE A 171 0.12 24.19 10.81
CA ILE A 171 0.21 23.96 12.26
C ILE A 171 1.68 24.01 12.73
N ALA A 172 2.61 23.49 11.94
CA ALA A 172 4.04 23.57 12.22
C ALA A 172 4.67 24.97 11.98
N GLY A 173 3.87 25.96 11.57
CA GLY A 173 4.30 27.33 11.33
C GLY A 173 4.96 27.56 9.98
N ILE A 174 4.69 26.71 8.98
CA ILE A 174 5.13 26.93 7.60
C ILE A 174 4.12 27.83 6.89
N GLU A 175 4.61 28.93 6.29
CA GLU A 175 3.80 29.82 5.45
C GLU A 175 3.57 29.21 4.05
N VAL A 176 2.55 28.38 3.93
CA VAL A 176 2.19 27.75 2.66
C VAL A 176 1.44 28.74 1.76
N THR A 177 2.05 29.10 0.62
CA THR A 177 1.49 30.00 -0.39
C THR A 177 0.72 29.22 -1.46
N LYS A 178 -0.08 29.91 -2.29
CA LYS A 178 -0.73 29.30 -3.46
C LYS A 178 0.27 28.72 -4.47
N GLU A 179 1.47 29.28 -4.54
CA GLU A 179 2.52 28.77 -5.42
C GLU A 179 3.05 27.41 -4.91
N HIS A 180 3.22 27.26 -3.59
CA HIS A 180 3.54 25.97 -2.97
C HIS A 180 2.47 24.92 -3.31
N GLU A 181 1.19 25.25 -3.10
CA GLU A 181 0.08 24.32 -3.40
C GLU A 181 0.04 23.92 -4.88
N ARG A 182 0.28 24.88 -5.80
CA ARG A 182 0.36 24.60 -7.24
C ARG A 182 1.51 23.65 -7.56
N VAL A 183 2.70 23.87 -7.01
CA VAL A 183 3.87 23.01 -7.25
C VAL A 183 3.66 21.62 -6.67
N LEU A 184 3.14 21.49 -5.45
CA LEU A 184 2.84 20.17 -4.86
C LEU A 184 1.84 19.38 -5.72
N THR A 185 0.82 20.06 -6.26
CA THR A 185 -0.18 19.45 -7.16
C THR A 185 0.44 19.06 -8.50
N GLU A 186 1.25 19.94 -9.10
CA GLU A 186 1.91 19.71 -10.39
C GLU A 186 2.89 18.53 -10.33
N VAL A 187 3.65 18.43 -9.23
CA VAL A 187 4.66 17.39 -9.05
C VAL A 187 4.03 16.08 -8.58
N GLY A 188 3.03 16.14 -7.69
CA GLY A 188 2.33 14.95 -7.21
C GLY A 188 3.19 13.98 -6.40
N LEU A 189 4.21 14.46 -5.68
CA LEU A 189 5.04 13.60 -4.84
C LEU A 189 4.19 12.98 -3.72
N PRO A 190 4.21 11.65 -3.55
CA PRO A 190 3.42 10.98 -2.52
C PRO A 190 3.93 11.32 -1.12
N SER A 191 3.03 11.43 -0.15
CA SER A 191 3.38 11.64 1.26
C SER A 191 2.97 10.44 2.08
N HIS A 192 3.95 9.58 2.38
CA HIS A 192 3.74 8.36 3.15
C HIS A 192 4.70 8.26 4.34
N LEU A 193 4.23 7.58 5.38
CA LEU A 193 5.06 6.96 6.40
C LEU A 193 5.01 5.44 6.20
N TYR A 194 6.12 4.76 6.47
CA TYR A 194 6.22 3.31 6.40
C TYR A 194 6.71 2.78 7.75
N ALA A 195 6.23 1.60 8.16
CA ALA A 195 6.67 1.00 9.41
C ALA A 195 8.13 0.52 9.35
N THR A 196 8.65 0.20 8.17
CA THR A 196 10.06 -0.14 7.93
C THR A 196 11.00 1.06 7.93
N ASP A 197 10.49 2.25 7.63
CA ASP A 197 11.38 3.37 7.42
C ASP A 197 11.97 3.81 8.75
N GLU A 198 13.26 4.12 8.73
CA GLU A 198 13.91 4.68 9.90
C GLU A 198 13.31 6.05 10.25
N GLY A 199 12.58 6.74 9.35
CA GLY A 199 11.93 8.04 9.54
C GLY A 199 11.01 8.43 8.37
N PRO A 200 10.69 9.72 8.16
CA PRO A 200 9.85 10.15 7.04
C PRO A 200 10.45 9.85 5.66
N SER A 201 9.60 9.42 4.73
CA SER A 201 10.00 9.13 3.35
C SER A 201 10.65 10.32 2.65
N TRP A 202 11.55 10.04 1.69
CA TRP A 202 12.22 11.06 0.88
C TRP A 202 11.24 12.04 0.23
N SER A 203 10.10 11.54 -0.26
CA SER A 203 9.09 12.36 -0.91
C SER A 203 8.37 13.28 0.08
N LEU A 204 8.08 12.80 1.29
CA LEU A 204 7.54 13.63 2.37
C LEU A 204 8.53 14.73 2.79
N LYS A 205 9.82 14.40 2.94
CA LYS A 205 10.87 15.39 3.25
C LYS A 205 10.97 16.46 2.16
N ASN A 206 10.90 16.09 0.88
CA ASN A 206 10.96 17.07 -0.20
C ASN A 206 9.70 17.92 -0.34
N ASN A 207 8.52 17.38 -0.07
CA ASN A 207 7.32 18.20 -0.01
C ASN A 207 7.43 19.29 1.07
N VAL A 208 7.95 18.94 2.25
CA VAL A 208 8.24 19.94 3.31
C VAL A 208 9.33 20.92 2.87
N ARG A 209 10.41 20.45 2.24
CA ARG A 209 11.49 21.30 1.71
C ARG A 209 10.98 22.33 0.69
N VAL A 210 10.07 21.93 -0.20
CA VAL A 210 9.44 22.83 -1.17
C VAL A 210 8.58 23.88 -0.47
N MET A 211 7.81 23.50 0.56
CA MET A 211 6.99 24.46 1.32
C MET A 211 7.82 25.44 2.16
N LEU A 212 9.09 25.16 2.40
CA LEU A 212 10.03 26.05 3.12
C LEU A 212 10.73 27.06 2.20
N LEU A 213 10.52 27.00 0.88
CA LEU A 213 11.13 27.93 -0.06
C LEU A 213 10.53 29.33 0.09
N GLU A 214 11.38 30.34 -0.04
CA GLU A 214 10.94 31.72 -0.12
C GLU A 214 10.39 32.04 -1.52
N HIS A 215 9.59 33.12 -1.61
CA HIS A 215 8.97 33.54 -2.86
C HIS A 215 9.96 33.68 -4.03
N TRP A 216 11.17 34.21 -3.79
CA TRP A 216 12.17 34.36 -4.85
C TRP A 216 12.77 33.01 -5.31
N GLN A 217 12.87 32.03 -4.41
CA GLN A 217 13.34 30.68 -4.72
C GLN A 217 12.27 29.88 -5.47
N MET A 218 11.00 30.11 -5.15
CA MET A 218 9.88 29.58 -5.92
C MET A 218 9.89 30.14 -7.34
N ALA A 219 9.97 31.48 -7.47
CA ALA A 219 9.97 32.19 -8.74
C ALA A 219 11.16 31.83 -9.66
N ASN A 220 12.35 31.57 -9.09
CA ASN A 220 13.52 31.19 -9.88
C ASN A 220 13.59 29.68 -10.21
N GLY A 221 12.59 28.90 -9.79
CA GLY A 221 12.50 27.47 -10.08
C GLY A 221 13.39 26.58 -9.22
N ARG A 222 13.83 27.01 -8.02
CA ARG A 222 14.63 26.18 -7.10
C ARG A 222 13.97 24.83 -6.79
N TRP A 223 12.64 24.80 -6.70
CA TRP A 223 11.87 23.57 -6.49
C TRP A 223 12.14 22.50 -7.58
N LYS A 224 12.40 22.90 -8.84
CA LYS A 224 12.72 21.95 -9.91
C LYS A 224 14.03 21.23 -9.64
N LYS A 225 15.02 21.94 -9.08
CA LYS A 225 16.32 21.33 -8.72
C LYS A 225 16.16 20.35 -7.56
N ILE A 226 15.35 20.71 -6.56
CA ILE A 226 15.04 19.84 -5.41
C ILE A 226 14.43 18.52 -5.90
N ILE A 227 13.43 18.59 -6.78
CA ILE A 227 12.67 17.43 -7.21
C ILE A 227 13.39 16.61 -8.29
N TYR A 228 13.91 17.27 -9.33
CA TYR A 228 14.39 16.58 -10.54
C TYR A 228 15.91 16.43 -10.60
N SER A 229 16.66 17.13 -9.77
CA SER A 229 18.13 17.13 -9.81
C SER A 229 18.78 16.58 -8.54
N HIS A 230 17.99 16.04 -7.60
CA HIS A 230 18.47 15.52 -6.31
C HIS A 230 19.43 16.49 -5.62
N ASP A 231 19.07 17.77 -5.65
CA ASP A 231 19.87 18.85 -5.09
C ASP A 231 20.19 18.56 -3.60
N PRO A 232 21.48 18.58 -3.19
CA PRO A 232 21.86 18.29 -1.82
C PRO A 232 21.11 19.17 -0.82
N ILE A 233 20.79 18.60 0.35
CA ILE A 233 20.15 19.34 1.43
C ILE A 233 21.26 19.88 2.33
N GLU A 234 21.29 21.19 2.51
CA GLU A 234 22.19 21.86 3.46
C GLU A 234 21.78 21.54 4.89
N ASP A 235 22.72 21.45 5.83
CA ASP A 235 22.47 20.94 7.19
C ASP A 235 21.45 21.79 7.97
N ASP A 236 21.45 23.11 7.77
CA ASP A 236 20.49 24.03 8.38
C ASP A 236 19.07 23.81 7.82
N VAL A 237 18.96 23.55 6.52
CA VAL A 237 17.70 23.20 5.85
C VAL A 237 17.21 21.83 6.32
N ALA A 238 18.10 20.85 6.46
CA ALA A 238 17.78 19.53 6.99
C ALA A 238 17.23 19.62 8.42
N ALA A 239 17.91 20.35 9.31
CA ALA A 239 17.47 20.57 10.68
C ALA A 239 16.10 21.26 10.74
N LYS A 240 15.85 22.25 9.88
CA LYS A 240 14.54 22.92 9.78
C LYS A 240 13.45 21.97 9.28
N ILE A 241 13.74 21.12 8.29
CA ILE A 241 12.79 20.11 7.80
C ILE A 241 12.43 19.16 8.95
N ASP A 242 13.42 18.66 9.69
CA ASP A 242 13.22 17.72 10.79
C ASP A 242 12.44 18.34 11.96
N GLU A 243 12.72 19.61 12.32
CA GLU A 243 11.95 20.38 13.30
C GLU A 243 10.45 20.44 12.90
N LYS A 244 10.17 20.80 11.64
CA LYS A 244 8.78 20.90 11.16
C LYS A 244 8.10 19.55 11.07
N LEU A 245 8.78 18.52 10.55
CA LEU A 245 8.24 17.17 10.49
C LEU A 245 7.91 16.63 11.89
N LYS A 246 8.76 16.87 12.89
CA LYS A 246 8.48 16.43 14.27
C LYS A 246 7.17 17.00 14.80
N ILE A 247 6.86 18.28 14.52
CA ILE A 247 5.58 18.89 14.91
C ILE A 247 4.42 18.29 14.09
N MET A 248 4.57 18.21 12.77
CA MET A 248 3.55 17.66 11.87
C MET A 248 3.16 16.22 12.22
N LEU A 249 4.14 15.38 12.56
CA LEU A 249 3.89 13.97 12.87
C LEU A 249 3.23 13.78 14.23
N LYS A 250 3.56 14.60 15.23
CA LYS A 250 2.87 14.58 16.53
C LYS A 250 1.39 14.92 16.36
N GLU A 251 1.10 15.97 15.61
CA GLU A 251 -0.28 16.38 15.32
C GLU A 251 -1.02 15.30 14.50
N LEU A 252 -0.38 14.74 13.47
CA LEU A 252 -0.95 13.62 12.70
C LEU A 252 -1.29 12.44 13.61
N ARG A 253 -0.34 12.04 14.47
CA ARG A 253 -0.49 10.92 15.40
C ARG A 253 -1.68 11.15 16.35
N GLU A 254 -1.79 12.34 16.93
CA GLU A 254 -2.92 12.70 17.80
C GLU A 254 -4.25 12.66 17.05
N GLY A 255 -4.31 13.25 15.85
CA GLY A 255 -5.50 13.22 15.01
C GLY A 255 -5.94 11.80 14.64
N VAL A 256 -4.99 10.93 14.28
CA VAL A 256 -5.26 9.51 13.98
C VAL A 256 -5.72 8.76 15.22
N ALA A 257 -5.10 8.98 16.39
CA ALA A 257 -5.50 8.35 17.64
C ALA A 257 -6.90 8.77 18.10
N GLU A 258 -7.23 10.06 18.00
CA GLU A 258 -8.57 10.57 18.31
C GLU A 258 -9.62 10.06 17.32
N LYS A 259 -9.24 9.92 16.04
CA LYS A 259 -10.11 9.30 15.05
C LYS A 259 -10.36 7.83 15.38
N THR A 260 -9.32 7.07 15.73
CA THR A 260 -9.39 5.65 16.11
C THR A 260 -10.46 5.40 17.17
N LYS A 261 -10.48 6.21 18.24
CA LYS A 261 -11.46 6.11 19.34
C LYS A 261 -12.92 6.26 18.90
N LYS A 262 -13.16 6.95 17.77
CA LYS A 262 -14.49 7.20 17.22
C LYS A 262 -14.92 6.16 16.18
N MET A 263 -14.01 5.27 15.77
CA MET A 263 -14.31 4.25 14.75
C MET A 263 -14.98 3.02 15.38
N PRO A 264 -15.80 2.28 14.61
CA PRO A 264 -16.35 1.00 15.05
C PRO A 264 -15.26 -0.03 15.39
N SER A 265 -15.53 -0.90 16.36
CA SER A 265 -14.57 -1.88 16.90
C SER A 265 -13.93 -2.79 15.83
N GLU A 266 -14.69 -3.14 14.80
CA GLU A 266 -14.30 -4.02 13.71
C GLU A 266 -13.22 -3.43 12.79
N VAL A 267 -13.08 -2.10 12.76
CA VAL A 267 -12.07 -1.39 11.95
C VAL A 267 -11.06 -0.62 12.80
N GLN A 268 -11.24 -0.54 14.12
CA GLN A 268 -10.32 0.18 15.03
C GLN A 268 -8.88 -0.27 14.86
N TRP A 269 -8.64 -1.58 14.76
CA TRP A 269 -7.30 -2.14 14.59
C TRP A 269 -6.57 -1.57 13.35
N MET A 270 -7.29 -1.28 12.26
CA MET A 270 -6.70 -0.70 11.04
C MET A 270 -6.14 0.71 11.29
N TRP A 271 -6.77 1.46 12.19
CA TRP A 271 -6.31 2.78 12.60
C TRP A 271 -5.22 2.72 13.68
N GLU A 272 -5.32 1.76 14.60
CA GLU A 272 -4.28 1.51 15.60
C GLU A 272 -2.93 1.16 14.95
N GLU A 273 -2.94 0.43 13.84
CA GLU A 273 -1.73 0.20 13.04
C GLU A 273 -1.14 1.50 12.49
N GLN A 274 -1.96 2.45 12.06
CA GLN A 274 -1.47 3.76 11.61
C GLN A 274 -0.88 4.58 12.76
N VAL A 275 -1.47 4.50 13.96
CA VAL A 275 -0.89 5.13 15.16
C VAL A 275 0.51 4.58 15.42
N LYS A 276 0.69 3.25 15.35
CA LYS A 276 2.01 2.62 15.56
C LYS A 276 3.06 3.09 14.54
N VAL A 277 2.67 3.24 13.27
CA VAL A 277 3.57 3.80 12.24
C VAL A 277 3.95 5.25 12.55
N CYS A 278 2.99 6.07 13.00
CA CYS A 278 3.29 7.43 13.41
C CYS A 278 4.22 7.46 14.64
N ASP A 279 4.00 6.60 15.64
CA ASP A 279 4.84 6.49 16.82
C ASP A 279 6.29 6.12 16.44
N ALA A 280 6.47 5.15 15.53
CA ALA A 280 7.79 4.77 15.01
C ALA A 280 8.48 5.93 14.26
N ALA A 281 7.74 6.64 13.40
CA ALA A 281 8.26 7.78 12.64
C ALA A 281 8.65 8.96 13.55
N ILE A 282 7.95 9.17 14.67
CA ILE A 282 8.31 10.20 15.66
C ILE A 282 9.59 9.78 16.40
N ALA A 283 9.69 8.51 16.81
CA ALA A 283 10.84 7.99 17.54
C ALA A 283 12.16 8.11 16.75
N HIS A 284 12.11 8.15 15.41
CA HIS A 284 13.27 8.49 14.56
C HIS A 284 13.99 9.76 15.03
N PHE A 285 13.21 10.81 15.29
CA PHE A 285 13.73 12.13 15.61
C PHE A 285 14.26 12.23 17.03
N ASP A 286 13.98 11.25 17.88
CA ASP A 286 14.50 11.20 19.24
C ASP A 286 15.83 10.41 19.30
N LYS A 287 16.03 9.44 18.41
CA LYS A 287 17.27 8.66 18.30
C LYS A 287 18.44 9.44 17.70
N ASN A 288 18.17 10.45 16.87
CA ASN A 288 19.22 11.25 16.21
C ASN A 288 19.75 12.42 17.08
N VAL A 289 19.39 12.46 18.37
CA VAL A 289 19.78 13.51 19.33
C VAL A 289 20.83 13.01 20.35
N GLU A 290 21.15 11.70 20.33
CA GLU A 290 22.25 11.08 21.10
C GLU A 290 23.50 10.88 20.25
#